data_AF-A0A9E5TFV6-F1
#
_entry.id   AF-A0A9E5TFV6-F1
#
_cell.length_a   1.000
_cell.length_b   1.000
_cell.length_c   1.000
_cell.angle_alpha   90.00
_cell.angle_beta   90.00
_cell.angle_gamma   90.00
#
_symmetry.space_group_name_H-M   'P 1'
#
loop_
_entity.id
_entity.type
_entity.pdbx_description
1 polymer ?
#
loop_
_entity_poly.entity_id
_entity_poly.type
_entity_poly.pdbx_seq_one_letter_code
_entity_poly.pdbx_strand_id
1 'polypeptide(L)' 'LEYIYTHLDGSLGFRYHCRAGYCVGCGVEVNGKKVLACTTYMARDMTIKPLGTRQVVRDLITELKGSVD' A
#
# COMPACT_ATOMS: atom_id res chain seq x y z
N LEU A 1 -8.49 1.64 1.16
CA LEU A 1 -8.15 0.40 0.43
C LEU A 1 -9.07 -0.75 0.85
N GLU A 2 -9.13 -1.11 2.13
CA GLU A 2 -10.04 -2.16 2.63
C GLU A 2 -11.51 -1.96 2.22
N TYR A 3 -12.04 -0.73 2.30
CA TYR A 3 -13.40 -0.44 1.82
C TYR A 3 -13.63 -0.84 0.36
N ILE A 4 -12.68 -0.51 -0.53
CA ILE A 4 -12.74 -0.83 -1.97
C ILE A 4 -12.74 -2.35 -2.14
N TYR A 5 -11.82 -3.04 -1.47
CA TYR A 5 -11.75 -4.50 -1.52
C TYR A 5 -13.04 -5.19 -1.08
N THR A 6 -13.61 -4.76 0.05
CA THR A 6 -14.76 -5.42 0.65
C THR A 6 -16.07 -5.12 -0.08
N HIS A 7 -16.22 -3.92 -0.66
CA HIS A 7 -17.53 -3.44 -1.13
C HIS A 7 -17.60 -3.13 -2.64
N LEU A 8 -16.46 -2.97 -3.31
CA LEU A 8 -16.42 -2.50 -4.70
C LEU A 8 -15.70 -3.49 -5.63
N ASP A 9 -14.50 -3.93 -5.25
CA ASP A 9 -13.66 -4.80 -6.07
C ASP A 9 -12.75 -5.68 -5.19
N GLY A 10 -13.19 -6.92 -4.96
CA GLY A 10 -12.45 -7.93 -4.21
C GLY A 10 -11.21 -8.47 -4.91
N SER A 11 -10.92 -8.07 -6.15
CA SER A 11 -9.69 -8.47 -6.83
C SER A 11 -8.48 -7.62 -6.43
N LEU A 12 -8.68 -6.43 -5.87
CA LEU A 12 -7.62 -5.46 -5.55
C LEU A 12 -6.57 -6.04 -4.60
N GLY A 13 -5.33 -6.16 -5.07
CA GLY A 13 -4.17 -6.53 -4.28
C GLY A 13 -3.55 -5.36 -3.49
N PHE A 14 -3.46 -5.50 -2.17
CA PHE A 14 -2.73 -4.59 -1.29
C PHE A 14 -2.30 -5.33 -0.01
N ARG A 15 -1.25 -4.84 0.67
CA ARG A 15 -0.83 -5.38 1.96
C ARG A 15 -1.45 -4.57 3.10
N TYR A 16 -2.03 -5.25 4.08
CA TYR A 16 -2.52 -4.67 5.33
C TYR A 16 -2.25 -5.64 6.49
N HIS A 17 -1.86 -5.14 7.66
CA HIS A 17 -1.69 -5.97 8.87
C HIS A 17 -1.76 -5.12 10.15
N CYS A 18 -0.65 -4.50 10.58
CA CYS A 18 -0.54 -3.93 11.93
C CYS A 18 -1.38 -2.68 12.20
N ARG A 19 -1.78 -1.96 11.13
CA ARG A 19 -2.54 -0.69 11.19
C ARG A 19 -1.93 0.41 12.08
N ALA A 20 -0.66 0.27 12.45
CA ALA A 20 0.03 1.15 13.41
C ALA A 20 1.36 1.70 12.87
N GLY A 21 1.64 1.52 11.58
CA GLY A 21 2.87 2.00 10.95
C GLY A 21 4.14 1.20 11.24
N TYR A 22 4.10 0.20 12.13
CA TYR A 22 5.29 -0.57 12.53
C TYR A 22 5.74 -1.60 11.49
N CYS A 23 4.83 -2.39 10.92
CA CYS A 23 5.23 -3.50 10.02
C CYS A 23 5.69 -3.05 8.63
N VAL A 24 5.51 -1.77 8.28
CA VAL A 24 5.85 -1.11 7.00
C VAL A 24 5.38 -1.78 5.70
N GLY A 25 4.68 -2.92 5.78
CA GLY A 25 4.28 -3.71 4.62
C GLY A 25 3.22 -3.05 3.75
N CYS A 26 2.46 -2.09 4.28
CA CYS A 26 1.44 -1.32 3.56
C CYS A 26 2.02 -0.07 2.86
N GLY A 27 3.31 -0.05 2.58
CA GLY A 27 3.98 1.06 1.89
C GLY A 27 3.47 1.23 0.46
N VAL A 28 3.08 2.46 0.12
CA VAL A 28 2.56 2.86 -1.20
C VAL A 28 3.06 4.24 -1.56
N GLU A 29 2.86 4.66 -2.80
CA GLU A 29 3.02 6.05 -3.21
C GLU A 29 1.65 6.72 -3.33
N VAL A 30 1.48 7.89 -2.71
CA VAL A 30 0.28 8.71 -2.81
C VAL A 30 0.69 10.08 -3.35
N ASN A 31 0.16 10.46 -4.51
CA ASN A 31 0.46 11.74 -5.15
C ASN A 31 1.98 12.02 -5.26
N GLY A 32 2.76 11.01 -5.65
CA GLY A 32 4.22 11.11 -5.77
C GLY A 32 5.01 10.94 -4.47
N LYS A 33 4.36 10.79 -3.31
CA LYS A 33 5.01 10.67 -2.00
C LYS A 33 4.91 9.25 -1.46
N LYS A 34 6.04 8.70 -1.02
CA LYS A 34 6.10 7.40 -0.32
C LYS A 34 5.50 7.54 1.08
N VAL A 35 4.51 6.72 1.39
CA VAL A 35 3.78 6.75 2.67
C VAL A 35 3.40 5.34 3.11
N LEU A 36 2.93 5.20 4.35
CA LEU A 36 2.28 3.98 4.83
C LEU A 36 0.77 4.15 4.71
N ALA A 37 0.11 3.26 3.95
CA ALA A 37 -1.33 3.39 3.70
C ALA A 37 -2.16 3.41 4.99
N CYS A 38 -1.73 2.70 6.04
CA CYS A 38 -2.48 2.61 7.30
C CYS A 38 -2.43 3.86 8.19
N THR A 39 -1.45 4.74 8.00
CA THR A 39 -1.32 5.99 8.79
C THR A 39 -1.57 7.23 7.94
N THR A 40 -1.96 7.06 6.67
CA THR A 40 -2.21 8.16 5.74
C THR A 40 -3.71 8.42 5.66
N TYR A 41 -4.12 9.64 6.01
CA TYR A 41 -5.51 10.06 5.89
C TYR A 41 -5.95 10.14 4.42
N MET A 42 -7.21 9.80 4.19
CA MET A 42 -7.84 9.94 2.88
C MET A 42 -8.16 11.40 2.57
N ALA A 43 -7.98 11.79 1.32
CA ALA A 43 -8.33 13.08 0.75
C ALA A 43 -8.97 12.87 -0.62
N ARG A 44 -9.62 13.92 -1.16
CA ARG A 44 -10.11 13.90 -2.54
C ARG A 44 -8.95 13.82 -3.52
N ASP A 45 -9.20 13.20 -4.67
CA ASP A 45 -8.28 13.15 -5.83
C ASP A 45 -6.89 12.56 -5.54
N MET A 46 -6.82 11.59 -4.62
CA MET A 46 -5.59 10.83 -4.37
C MET A 46 -5.32 9.83 -5.49
N THR A 47 -4.14 9.91 -6.10
CA THR A 47 -3.59 8.86 -6.94
C THR A 47 -2.70 7.96 -6.10
N ILE A 48 -3.05 6.69 -5.99
CA ILE A 48 -2.30 5.68 -5.25
C ILE A 48 -1.57 4.78 -6.25
N LYS A 49 -0.25 4.63 -6.08
CA LYS A 49 0.61 3.78 -6.90
C LYS A 49 1.38 2.78 -6.02
N PRO A 50 1.86 1.68 -6.61
CA PRO A 50 2.78 0.78 -5.94
C PRO A 50 4.06 1.54 -5.58
N LEU A 51 4.80 1.05 -4.58
CA LEU A 51 6.03 1.69 -4.14
C LEU A 51 7.11 1.58 -5.24
N GLY A 52 7.37 2.65 -5.99
CA GLY A 52 8.23 2.63 -7.19
C GLY A 52 9.68 2.18 -6.97
N THR A 53 10.17 2.11 -5.73
CA THR A 53 11.51 1.58 -5.39
C THR A 53 11.56 0.07 -5.23
N ARG A 54 10.47 -0.66 -5.48
CA ARG A 54 10.36 -2.10 -5.31
C ARG A 54 9.67 -2.72 -6.51
N GLN A 55 9.99 -3.97 -6.81
CA GLN A 55 9.32 -4.71 -7.87
C GLN A 55 7.84 -4.91 -7.51
N VAL A 56 6.96 -4.66 -8.47
CA VAL A 56 5.53 -4.90 -8.33
C VAL A 56 5.27 -6.40 -8.50
N VAL A 57 4.62 -7.01 -7.51
CA VAL A 57 4.14 -8.40 -7.55
C VAL A 57 2.74 -8.45 -8.16
N ARG A 58 1.83 -7.59 -7.66
CA ARG A 58 0.45 -7.46 -8.14
C ARG A 58 -0.18 -6.19 -7.56
N ASP A 59 -0.79 -5.37 -8.39
CA ASP A 59 -1.46 -4.13 -7.97
C ASP A 59 -0.56 -3.30 -7.03
N LEU A 60 -1.01 -2.98 -5.81
CA LEU A 60 -0.24 -2.23 -4.81
C LEU A 60 0.73 -3.10 -3.99
N ILE A 61 0.82 -4.40 -4.26
CA ILE A 61 1.74 -5.32 -3.60
C ILE A 61 3.09 -5.23 -4.29
N THR A 62 4.09 -4.75 -3.57
CA THR A 62 5.49 -4.83 -3.98
C THR A 62 6.25 -5.87 -3.16
N GLU A 63 7.38 -6.34 -3.68
CA GLU A 63 8.33 -7.17 -2.95
C GLU A 63 8.69 -6.53 -1.61
N LEU A 64 8.65 -7.31 -0.53
CA LEU A 64 9.21 -6.86 0.73
C LEU A 64 10.71 -7.10 0.64
N LYS A 65 11.52 -6.05 0.77
CA LYS A 65 12.92 -6.29 1.14
C LYS A 65 12.88 -6.87 2.54
N GLY A 66 13.09 -8.18 2.65
CA GLY A 66 13.70 -8.74 3.84
C GLY A 66 15.03 -8.03 4.05
N SER A 67 15.42 -7.80 5.29
CA SER A 67 16.83 -7.70 5.63
C SER A 67 17.58 -8.76 4.81
N VAL A 68 18.64 -8.36 4.10
CA VAL A 68 19.67 -9.35 3.75
C VAL A 68 20.18 -9.80 5.11
N ASP A 69 19.90 -11.06 5.42
CA ASP A 69 20.30 -11.85 6.59
C ASP A 69 19.94 -11.28 7.98
#